data_AF-A0A1J3DKN0-F1
#
_entry.id   AF-A0A1J3DKN0-F1
#
_cell.length_a   1.000
_cell.length_b   1.000
_cell.length_c   1.000
_cell.angle_alpha   90.00
_cell.angle_beta   90.00
_cell.angle_gamma   90.00
#
_symmetry.space_group_name_H-M   'P 1'
#
loop_
_entity.id
_entity.type
_entity.pdbx_description
1 polymer ?
#
loop_
_entity_poly.entity_id
_entity_poly.type
_entity_poly.pdbx_seq_one_letter_code
_entity_poly.pdbx_strand_id
1 'polypeptide(L)'
;MNGKTWSLLSLLCLSILLFLPTRSNGQDFALSCGAKEPSTDPDKKKWEPDAKFLKTGNSIQATATYQDPSLLSTIPYMTARIFTAPSTYEIPVKGDKRHLLRLHFYPSTYTGLNISNSYFAVAANDVTLLSNFSAAITCQALTQAYLVREYSLAPIEKDVLSITFTLSDKYKDTFAFINGIEVIEMPELFDTAVLVGFSDQMADAKAANLQSMFRLNVGGQDIPGSQDSGGLTRTWYNDAPYIFSAGLGVTLQASNNFRINYEKMPVSTAPADVYKTARTQGPDGNINIKSNLTWTFQVDTNFTYIMRLHFCEF
;
A
#
# COMPACT_ATOMS: atom_id res chain seq x y z
N MET A 1 -29.85 -62.00 -33.85
CA MET A 1 -29.93 -60.59 -33.44
C MET A 1 -30.04 -60.56 -31.93
N ASN A 2 -28.97 -60.16 -31.23
CA ASN A 2 -28.94 -59.69 -29.84
C ASN A 2 -27.49 -59.31 -29.53
N GLY A 3 -27.11 -58.09 -29.95
CA GLY A 3 -25.82 -57.51 -29.63
C GLY A 3 -25.85 -56.93 -28.21
N LYS A 4 -25.00 -57.45 -27.32
CA LYS A 4 -24.76 -56.88 -26.00
C LYS A 4 -23.78 -55.71 -26.15
N THR A 5 -24.27 -54.49 -25.94
CA THR A 5 -23.45 -53.29 -25.77
C THR A 5 -22.87 -53.26 -24.37
N TRP A 6 -21.54 -53.12 -24.26
CA TRP A 6 -20.83 -52.88 -23.00
C TRP A 6 -20.50 -51.39 -22.92
N SER A 7 -21.15 -50.68 -22.00
CA SER A 7 -20.85 -49.28 -21.72
C SER A 7 -19.68 -49.20 -20.74
N LEU A 8 -18.49 -48.81 -21.22
CA LEU A 8 -17.36 -48.43 -20.38
C LEU A 8 -17.59 -47.02 -19.83
N LEU A 9 -17.85 -46.91 -18.54
CA LEU A 9 -17.91 -45.63 -17.82
C LEU A 9 -16.48 -45.18 -17.52
N SER A 10 -15.95 -44.24 -18.32
CA SER A 10 -14.70 -43.55 -18.05
C SER A 10 -14.95 -42.45 -17.01
N LEU A 11 -14.55 -42.67 -15.75
CA LEU A 11 -14.47 -41.59 -14.76
C LEU A 11 -13.31 -40.66 -15.12
N LEU A 12 -13.62 -39.53 -15.75
CA LEU A 12 -12.68 -38.44 -15.95
C LEU A 12 -12.52 -37.72 -14.59
N CYS A 13 -11.45 -38.04 -13.87
CA CYS A 13 -11.10 -37.35 -12.63
C CYS A 13 -10.63 -35.93 -12.98
N LEU A 14 -11.57 -34.97 -12.96
CA LEU A 14 -11.28 -33.56 -13.18
C LEU A 14 -10.55 -33.02 -11.96
N SER A 15 -9.21 -33.06 -11.98
CA SER A 15 -8.37 -32.40 -10.99
C SER A 15 -8.47 -30.89 -11.20
N ILE A 16 -9.46 -30.27 -10.56
CA ILE A 16 -9.54 -28.82 -10.42
C ILE A 16 -8.37 -28.41 -9.51
N LEU A 17 -7.26 -27.98 -10.13
CA LEU A 17 -6.23 -27.21 -9.45
C LEU A 17 -6.85 -25.85 -9.08
N LEU A 18 -7.50 -25.81 -7.91
CA LEU A 18 -7.75 -24.55 -7.21
C LEU A 18 -6.38 -24.00 -6.84
N PHE A 19 -5.88 -23.05 -7.64
CA PHE A 19 -4.82 -22.15 -7.20
C PHE A 19 -5.40 -21.29 -6.07
N LEU A 20 -5.33 -21.82 -4.84
CA LEU A 20 -5.50 -21.02 -3.65
C LEU A 20 -4.35 -19.99 -3.67
N PRO A 21 -4.63 -18.69 -3.50
CA PRO A 21 -3.56 -17.73 -3.30
C PRO A 21 -2.72 -18.23 -2.12
N THR A 22 -1.40 -18.32 -2.33
CA THR A 22 -0.47 -18.63 -1.25
C THR A 22 -0.58 -17.53 -0.21
N ARG A 23 -1.42 -17.75 0.79
CA ARG A 23 -1.52 -16.91 1.98
C ARG A 23 -0.16 -17.03 2.65
N SER A 24 0.54 -15.91 2.85
CA SER A 24 1.75 -15.93 3.69
C SER A 24 1.31 -16.50 5.03
N ASN A 25 2.06 -17.48 5.55
CA ASN A 25 1.76 -18.15 6.82
C ASN A 25 2.20 -17.25 8.00
N GLY A 26 2.22 -15.93 7.80
CA GLY A 26 2.55 -14.90 8.77
C GLY A 26 1.28 -14.30 9.35
N GLN A 27 1.37 -13.81 10.58
CA GLN A 27 0.28 -13.06 11.18
C GLN A 27 0.36 -11.62 10.68
N ASP A 28 -0.59 -11.21 9.86
CA ASP A 28 -0.75 -9.81 9.49
C ASP A 28 -1.43 -9.05 10.64
N PHE A 29 -0.97 -7.82 10.89
CA PHE A 29 -1.53 -6.94 11.91
C PHE A 29 -2.17 -5.73 11.25
N ALA A 30 -3.39 -5.40 11.64
CA ALA A 30 -4.06 -4.15 11.31
C ALA A 30 -4.59 -3.56 12.63
N LEU A 31 -3.89 -2.56 13.13
CA LEU A 31 -4.09 -1.98 14.46
C LEU A 31 -4.83 -0.65 14.34
N SER A 32 -6.01 -0.55 14.95
CA SER A 32 -6.77 0.71 15.06
C SER A 32 -6.35 1.42 16.34
N CYS A 33 -5.52 2.45 16.20
CA CYS A 33 -4.85 3.09 17.32
C CYS A 33 -5.82 3.93 18.16
N GLY A 34 -5.85 3.66 19.47
CA GLY A 34 -6.78 4.32 20.39
C GLY A 34 -8.20 3.74 20.37
N ALA A 35 -8.48 2.74 19.51
CA ALA A 35 -9.70 1.96 19.60
C ALA A 35 -9.68 1.06 20.84
N LYS A 36 -10.86 0.76 21.37
CA LYS A 36 -11.04 -0.12 22.55
C LYS A 36 -11.45 -1.53 22.16
N GLU A 37 -12.14 -1.67 21.03
CA GLU A 37 -12.70 -2.94 20.56
C GLU A 37 -12.28 -3.21 19.11
N PRO A 38 -12.22 -4.49 18.70
CA PRO A 38 -12.03 -4.86 17.30
C PRO A 38 -13.15 -4.30 16.42
N SER A 39 -12.81 -4.02 15.16
CA SER A 39 -13.75 -3.45 14.19
C SER A 39 -13.46 -3.97 12.78
N THR A 40 -14.35 -3.69 11.84
CA THR A 40 -14.19 -4.09 10.43
C THR A 40 -14.58 -2.92 9.54
N ASP A 41 -13.70 -2.55 8.62
CA ASP A 41 -13.95 -1.45 7.70
C ASP A 41 -14.83 -1.90 6.51
N PRO A 42 -15.31 -0.96 5.66
CA PRO A 42 -16.13 -1.28 4.49
C PRO A 42 -15.44 -2.17 3.44
N ASP A 43 -14.10 -2.21 3.41
CA ASP A 43 -13.33 -3.10 2.54
C ASP A 43 -13.13 -4.49 3.17
N LYS A 44 -13.88 -4.78 4.25
CA LYS A 44 -13.92 -6.05 5.00
C LYS A 44 -12.60 -6.36 5.71
N LYS A 45 -11.69 -5.40 5.85
CA LYS A 45 -10.48 -5.58 6.65
C LYS A 45 -10.81 -5.48 8.12
N LYS A 46 -10.34 -6.46 8.88
CA LYS A 46 -10.51 -6.51 10.34
C LYS A 46 -9.38 -5.74 11.01
N TRP A 47 -9.74 -4.88 11.94
CA TRP A 47 -8.82 -4.09 12.74
C TRP A 47 -8.92 -4.50 14.21
N GLU A 48 -7.79 -4.56 14.91
CA GLU A 48 -7.76 -4.81 16.35
C GLU A 48 -7.20 -3.62 17.14
N PRO A 49 -7.53 -3.49 18.44
CA PRO A 49 -6.93 -2.47 19.30
C PRO A 49 -5.40 -2.61 19.39
N ASP A 50 -4.72 -1.48 19.38
CA ASP A 50 -3.26 -1.41 19.34
C ASP A 50 -2.58 -1.56 20.72
N ALA A 51 -3.36 -1.47 21.81
CA ALA A 51 -2.85 -1.34 23.18
C ALA A 51 -1.88 -2.45 23.61
N LYS A 52 -2.09 -3.70 23.15
CA LYS A 52 -1.25 -4.84 23.52
C LYS A 52 0.17 -4.79 22.92
N PHE A 53 0.38 -3.99 21.89
CA PHE A 53 1.67 -3.84 21.19
C PHE A 53 2.44 -2.59 21.62
N LEU A 54 1.79 -1.65 22.31
CA LEU A 54 2.45 -0.44 22.79
C LEU A 54 3.24 -0.77 24.07
N LYS A 55 4.55 -0.52 24.07
CA LYS A 55 5.41 -0.77 25.23
C LYS A 55 5.52 0.40 26.18
N THR A 56 5.41 1.61 25.64
CA THR A 56 5.54 2.85 26.43
C THR A 56 4.22 3.20 27.12
N GLY A 57 4.28 3.51 28.42
CA GLY A 57 3.15 4.02 29.18
C GLY A 57 2.82 5.49 28.87
N ASN A 58 1.69 5.99 29.39
CA ASN A 58 1.27 7.40 29.34
C ASN A 58 0.93 7.99 27.95
N SER A 59 0.38 7.18 27.04
CA SER A 59 -0.27 7.68 25.82
C SER A 59 -1.72 8.11 26.07
N ILE A 60 -2.28 8.98 25.23
CA ILE A 60 -3.68 9.38 25.26
C ILE A 60 -4.44 8.69 24.13
N GLN A 61 -5.61 8.14 24.43
CA GLN A 61 -6.56 7.68 23.42
C GLN A 61 -7.55 8.82 23.13
N ALA A 62 -7.74 9.17 21.87
CA ALA A 62 -8.61 10.27 21.48
C ALA A 62 -9.52 9.86 20.31
N THR A 63 -10.70 10.45 20.28
CA THR A 63 -11.63 10.37 19.15
C THR A 63 -11.65 11.72 18.45
N ALA A 64 -11.59 11.72 17.12
CA ALA A 64 -11.75 12.94 16.35
C ALA A 64 -13.15 13.53 16.57
N THR A 65 -13.24 14.84 16.78
CA THR A 65 -14.52 15.53 17.01
C THR A 65 -15.22 15.94 15.70
N TYR A 66 -14.53 15.76 14.58
CA TYR A 66 -15.05 16.00 13.24
C TYR A 66 -14.79 14.77 12.37
N GLN A 67 -15.81 14.35 11.63
CA GLN A 67 -15.72 13.31 10.62
C GLN A 67 -15.83 13.97 9.25
N ASP A 68 -14.73 13.94 8.49
CA ASP A 68 -14.70 14.47 7.14
C ASP A 68 -15.56 13.59 6.20
N PRO A 69 -16.42 14.16 5.35
CA PRO A 69 -17.28 13.39 4.45
C PRO A 69 -16.52 12.62 3.36
N SER A 70 -15.24 12.94 3.12
CA SER A 70 -14.38 12.17 2.20
C SER A 70 -13.81 10.89 2.82
N LEU A 71 -13.98 10.68 4.13
CA LEU A 71 -13.59 9.42 4.77
C LEU A 71 -14.46 8.28 4.24
N LEU A 72 -13.81 7.30 3.61
CA LEU A 72 -14.45 6.06 3.16
C LEU A 72 -14.92 5.20 4.34
N SER A 73 -14.35 5.41 5.53
CA SER A 73 -14.59 4.65 6.75
C SER A 73 -14.23 5.47 7.98
N THR A 74 -14.94 5.25 9.09
CA THR A 74 -14.51 5.76 10.40
C THR A 74 -13.33 4.96 10.96
N ILE A 75 -13.07 3.77 10.44
CA ILE A 75 -12.01 2.85 10.87
C ILE A 75 -10.86 2.92 9.85
N PRO A 76 -9.60 3.12 10.28
CA PRO A 76 -9.13 3.39 11.64
C PRO A 76 -9.15 4.89 12.01
N TYR A 77 -9.64 5.76 11.12
CA TYR A 77 -9.36 7.21 11.13
C TYR A 77 -9.99 8.01 12.28
N MET A 78 -11.17 7.65 12.77
CA MET A 78 -11.85 8.44 13.81
C MET A 78 -11.25 8.25 15.21
N THR A 79 -10.41 7.26 15.42
CA THR A 79 -9.67 7.05 16.67
C THR A 79 -8.18 7.30 16.44
N ALA A 80 -7.52 7.90 17.43
CA ALA A 80 -6.08 8.08 17.42
C ALA A 80 -5.47 7.72 18.77
N ARG A 81 -4.21 7.33 18.73
CA ARG A 81 -3.32 7.39 19.89
C ARG A 81 -2.40 8.59 19.77
N ILE A 82 -2.19 9.28 20.88
CA ILE A 82 -1.44 10.53 20.97
C ILE A 82 -0.31 10.36 21.98
N PHE A 83 0.87 10.84 21.61
CA PHE A 83 2.11 10.73 22.37
C PHE A 83 2.70 12.10 22.68
N THR A 84 2.92 12.37 23.96
CA THR A 84 3.59 13.58 24.47
C THR A 84 5.04 13.31 24.90
N ALA A 85 5.51 12.08 24.73
CA ALA A 85 6.88 11.64 24.94
C ALA A 85 7.22 10.53 23.92
N PRO A 86 8.51 10.26 23.66
CA PRO A 86 8.92 9.18 22.77
C PRO A 86 8.22 7.86 23.14
N SER A 87 7.61 7.23 22.14
CA SER A 87 6.72 6.08 22.34
C SER A 87 6.98 4.99 21.31
N THR A 88 6.95 3.73 21.73
CA THR A 88 7.36 2.59 20.90
C THR A 88 6.32 1.48 20.92
N TYR A 89 5.93 1.03 19.72
CA TYR A 89 5.25 -0.23 19.52
C TYR A 89 6.27 -1.34 19.26
N GLU A 90 6.00 -2.53 19.77
CA GLU A 90 6.73 -3.76 19.43
C GLU A 90 5.75 -4.77 18.84
N ILE A 91 5.94 -5.07 17.57
CA ILE A 91 5.09 -6.00 16.82
C ILE A 91 5.93 -7.25 16.51
N PRO A 92 5.47 -8.45 16.92
CA PRO A 92 6.18 -9.68 16.60
C PRO A 92 6.11 -9.95 15.10
N VAL A 93 7.25 -10.25 14.50
CA VAL A 93 7.40 -10.49 13.05
C VAL A 93 8.41 -11.62 12.82
N LYS A 94 8.55 -12.08 11.57
CA LYS A 94 9.62 -13.03 11.21
C LYS A 94 10.82 -12.27 10.68
N GLY A 95 11.98 -12.36 11.33
CA GLY A 95 13.15 -11.56 10.97
C GLY A 95 13.68 -11.77 9.54
N ASP A 96 13.44 -12.94 8.94
CA ASP A 96 13.86 -13.31 7.58
C ASP A 96 12.87 -12.85 6.49
N LYS A 97 11.77 -12.17 6.85
CA LYS A 97 10.75 -11.73 5.90
C LYS A 97 10.77 -10.22 5.68
N ARG A 98 10.47 -9.83 4.45
CA ARG A 98 10.11 -8.46 4.09
C ARG A 98 8.69 -8.17 4.55
N HIS A 99 8.45 -6.94 5.02
CA HIS A 99 7.14 -6.51 5.50
C HIS A 99 6.69 -5.23 4.82
N LEU A 100 5.40 -5.15 4.48
CA LEU A 100 4.75 -3.86 4.27
C LEU A 100 4.38 -3.27 5.64
N LEU A 101 4.76 -2.03 5.85
CA LEU A 101 4.33 -1.21 6.99
C LEU A 101 3.45 -0.08 6.45
N ARG A 102 2.23 0.08 6.97
CA ARG A 102 1.38 1.23 6.69
C ARG A 102 1.09 2.03 7.94
N LEU A 103 1.20 3.35 7.82
CA LEU A 103 0.88 4.31 8.86
C LEU A 103 -0.27 5.19 8.38
N HIS A 104 -1.38 5.17 9.12
CA HIS A 104 -2.60 5.90 8.80
C HIS A 104 -2.71 7.14 9.68
N PHE A 105 -2.91 8.31 9.07
CA PHE A 105 -3.08 9.57 9.79
C PHE A 105 -4.32 10.31 9.30
N TYR A 106 -5.11 10.78 10.24
CA TYR A 106 -6.25 11.67 10.06
C TYR A 106 -6.00 12.95 10.89
N PRO A 107 -5.42 14.00 10.29
CA PRO A 107 -5.11 15.24 11.00
C PRO A 107 -6.39 16.09 11.22
N SER A 108 -7.25 15.61 12.11
CA SER A 108 -8.49 16.26 12.51
C SER A 108 -8.36 16.91 13.90
N THR A 109 -9.48 17.45 14.39
CA THR A 109 -9.57 18.01 15.73
C THR A 109 -9.71 16.89 16.75
N TYR A 110 -8.77 16.83 17.70
CA TYR A 110 -8.84 15.97 18.88
C TYR A 110 -8.94 16.87 20.12
N THR A 111 -9.85 16.55 21.05
CA THR A 111 -10.17 17.42 22.19
C THR A 111 -8.91 17.86 22.96
N GLY A 112 -8.72 19.17 23.09
CA GLY A 112 -7.61 19.77 23.84
C GLY A 112 -6.28 19.84 23.07
N LEU A 113 -6.26 19.52 21.77
CA LEU A 113 -5.04 19.52 20.96
C LEU A 113 -5.22 20.32 19.68
N ASN A 114 -4.21 21.12 19.33
CA ASN A 114 -4.12 21.77 18.04
C ASN A 114 -3.29 20.90 17.09
N ILE A 115 -3.93 20.28 16.10
CA ILE A 115 -3.27 19.36 15.16
C ILE A 115 -2.12 20.01 14.38
N SER A 116 -2.16 21.33 14.20
CA SER A 116 -1.10 22.09 13.52
C SER A 116 0.22 22.11 14.29
N ASN A 117 0.20 21.81 15.60
CA ASN A 117 1.39 21.71 16.44
C ASN A 117 2.06 20.33 16.35
N SER A 118 1.47 19.36 15.65
CA SER A 118 2.00 18.00 15.58
C SER A 118 3.16 17.91 14.59
N TYR A 119 4.37 17.79 15.12
CA TYR A 119 5.61 17.53 14.39
C TYR A 119 6.42 16.44 15.08
N PHE A 120 6.67 15.35 14.37
CA PHE A 120 7.34 14.19 14.93
C PHE A 120 8.12 13.40 13.87
N ALA A 121 8.97 12.50 14.34
CA ALA A 121 9.65 11.50 13.56
C ALA A 121 9.06 10.11 13.85
N VAL A 122 9.17 9.22 12.88
CA VAL A 122 8.84 7.80 13.03
C VAL A 122 10.00 6.98 12.51
N ALA A 123 10.48 6.05 13.33
CA ALA A 123 11.47 5.06 12.93
C ALA A 123 10.89 3.66 13.07
N ALA A 124 11.23 2.77 12.14
CA ALA A 124 11.00 1.34 12.23
C ALA A 124 12.35 0.65 12.38
N ASN A 125 12.63 0.14 13.57
CA ASN A 125 13.98 -0.25 14.00
C ASN A 125 14.99 0.87 13.67
N ASP A 126 15.99 0.56 12.86
CA ASP A 126 17.10 1.45 12.51
C ASP A 126 16.78 2.32 11.27
N VAL A 127 15.57 2.20 10.70
CA VAL A 127 15.13 2.93 9.50
C VAL A 127 14.27 4.12 9.89
N THR A 128 14.74 5.34 9.64
CA THR A 128 13.91 6.55 9.77
C THR A 128 12.94 6.63 8.59
N LEU A 129 11.64 6.63 8.88
CA LEU A 129 10.57 6.68 7.88
C LEU A 129 10.05 8.10 7.66
N LEU A 130 9.87 8.82 8.77
CA LEU A 130 9.36 10.18 8.81
C LEU A 130 10.25 11.00 9.73
N SER A 131 10.49 12.26 9.38
CA SER A 131 11.23 13.20 10.23
C SER A 131 10.64 14.58 10.08
N ASN A 132 10.46 15.28 11.21
CA ASN A 132 9.81 16.59 11.25
C ASN A 132 8.46 16.63 10.52
N PHE A 133 7.72 15.52 10.57
CA PHE A 133 6.53 15.29 9.76
C PHE A 133 5.31 16.00 10.34
N SER A 134 4.59 16.71 9.47
CA SER A 134 3.27 17.27 9.76
C SER A 134 2.23 16.65 8.83
N ALA A 135 1.34 15.85 9.42
CA ALA A 135 0.21 15.28 8.70
C ALA A 135 -0.74 16.37 8.18
N ALA A 136 -0.97 17.42 8.98
CA ALA A 136 -1.87 18.53 8.62
C ALA A 136 -1.40 19.27 7.36
N ILE A 137 -0.12 19.68 7.31
CA ILE A 137 0.46 20.36 6.14
C ILE A 137 0.43 19.43 4.91
N THR A 138 0.79 18.17 5.10
CA THR A 138 0.79 17.17 4.02
C THR A 138 -0.60 16.98 3.41
N CYS A 139 -1.62 16.77 4.26
CA CYS A 139 -3.01 16.62 3.84
C CYS A 139 -3.53 17.87 3.12
N GLN A 140 -3.21 19.06 3.64
CA GLN A 140 -3.59 20.32 3.02
C GLN A 140 -2.98 20.46 1.62
N ALA A 141 -1.69 20.18 1.45
CA ALA A 141 -1.01 20.27 0.16
C ALA A 141 -1.58 19.29 -0.88
N LEU A 142 -2.02 18.11 -0.44
CA LEU A 142 -2.61 17.08 -1.29
C LEU A 142 -4.13 17.23 -1.49
N THR A 143 -4.78 18.18 -0.80
CA THR A 143 -6.24 18.31 -0.76
C THR A 143 -6.94 17.01 -0.33
N GLN A 144 -6.39 16.36 0.70
CA GLN A 144 -6.92 15.10 1.25
C GLN A 144 -7.19 15.24 2.74
N ALA A 145 -8.27 14.62 3.23
CA ALA A 145 -8.60 14.67 4.66
C ALA A 145 -7.74 13.74 5.51
N TYR A 146 -7.23 12.65 4.94
CA TYR A 146 -6.41 11.64 5.60
C TYR A 146 -5.27 11.21 4.68
N LEU A 147 -4.27 10.52 5.23
CA LEU A 147 -3.16 9.99 4.46
C LEU A 147 -2.74 8.61 4.96
N VAL A 148 -2.21 7.81 4.03
CA VAL A 148 -1.52 6.55 4.33
C VAL A 148 -0.09 6.68 3.83
N ARG A 149 0.87 6.35 4.69
CA ARG A 149 2.27 6.17 4.29
C ARG A 149 2.58 4.69 4.31
N GLU A 150 2.98 4.14 3.16
CA GLU A 150 3.30 2.74 3.00
C GLU A 150 4.80 2.56 2.73
N TYR A 151 5.42 1.63 3.45
CA TYR A 151 6.82 1.29 3.33
C TYR A 151 6.97 -0.22 3.10
N SER A 152 7.94 -0.63 2.29
CA SER A 152 8.42 -2.00 2.20
C SER A 152 9.75 -2.09 2.93
N LEU A 153 9.75 -2.73 4.10
CA LEU A 153 10.92 -2.89 4.95
C LEU A 153 11.62 -4.21 4.61
N ALA A 154 12.89 -4.12 4.23
CA ALA A 154 13.74 -5.29 3.99
C ALA A 154 13.79 -6.21 5.24
N PRO A 155 14.14 -7.49 5.08
CA PRO A 155 14.33 -8.38 6.22
C PRO A 155 15.19 -7.74 7.31
N ILE A 156 14.65 -7.66 8.52
CA ILE A 156 15.26 -6.91 9.64
C ILE A 156 16.14 -7.78 10.54
N GLU A 157 16.21 -9.10 10.28
CA GLU A 157 16.94 -10.11 11.07
C GLU A 157 16.61 -10.08 12.57
N LYS A 158 15.42 -9.60 12.91
CA LYS A 158 14.88 -9.45 14.26
C LYS A 158 13.45 -9.97 14.27
N ASP A 159 13.06 -10.68 15.33
CA ASP A 159 11.68 -11.20 15.48
C ASP A 159 10.69 -10.16 16.01
N VAL A 160 11.14 -8.91 16.15
CA VAL A 160 10.34 -7.77 16.61
C VAL A 160 10.60 -6.58 15.70
N LEU A 161 9.51 -5.97 15.24
CA LEU A 161 9.50 -4.67 14.60
C LEU A 161 9.16 -3.59 15.64
N SER A 162 10.14 -2.77 15.99
CA SER A 162 9.99 -1.65 16.90
C SER A 162 9.65 -0.38 16.12
N ILE A 163 8.44 0.15 16.28
CA ILE A 163 7.99 1.39 15.62
C ILE A 163 7.98 2.50 16.66
N THR A 164 8.95 3.42 16.55
CA THR A 164 9.17 4.48 17.53
C THR A 164 8.76 5.84 17.00
N PHE A 165 7.86 6.50 17.72
CA PHE A 165 7.42 7.86 17.49
C PHE A 165 8.21 8.80 18.40
N THR A 166 8.89 9.78 17.82
CA THR A 166 9.72 10.74 18.54
C THR A 166 9.26 12.15 18.24
N LEU A 167 8.98 12.94 19.27
CA LEU A 167 8.55 14.32 19.12
C LEU A 167 9.68 15.18 18.54
N SER A 168 9.35 16.20 17.75
CA SER A 168 10.33 17.19 17.31
C SER A 168 10.84 18.01 18.50
N ASP A 169 12.16 18.14 18.64
CA ASP A 169 12.81 18.99 19.64
C ASP A 169 12.83 20.48 19.24
N LYS A 170 12.41 20.79 18.00
CA LYS A 170 12.43 22.13 17.42
C LYS A 170 11.23 22.99 17.80
N TYR A 171 10.15 22.39 18.30
CA TYR A 171 8.89 23.07 18.56
C TYR A 171 8.41 22.80 19.99
N LYS A 172 7.76 23.80 20.58
CA LYS A 172 7.09 23.66 21.88
C LYS A 172 5.71 23.04 21.68
N ASP A 173 5.23 22.33 22.70
CA ASP A 173 3.89 21.74 22.74
C ASP A 173 3.57 20.84 21.53
N THR A 174 4.61 20.25 20.92
CA THR A 174 4.44 19.26 19.86
C THR A 174 4.02 17.92 20.46
N PHE A 175 3.39 17.11 19.64
CA PHE A 175 2.99 15.75 19.97
C PHE A 175 3.03 14.89 18.70
N ALA A 176 3.16 13.58 18.88
CA ALA A 176 2.96 12.62 17.82
C ALA A 176 1.55 12.01 17.92
N PHE A 177 1.00 11.59 16.80
CA PHE A 177 -0.25 10.83 16.78
C PHE A 177 -0.24 9.79 15.67
N ILE A 178 -1.09 8.77 15.82
CA ILE A 178 -1.28 7.72 14.82
C ILE A 178 -2.72 7.19 14.92
N ASN A 179 -3.37 6.95 13.78
CA ASN A 179 -4.73 6.42 13.73
C ASN A 179 -4.76 4.93 13.47
N GLY A 180 -3.85 4.42 12.64
CA GLY A 180 -3.73 3.00 12.40
C GLY A 180 -2.34 2.58 11.95
N ILE A 181 -1.98 1.34 12.26
CA ILE A 181 -0.71 0.71 11.88
C ILE A 181 -1.03 -0.63 11.24
N GLU A 182 -0.51 -0.88 10.04
CA GLU A 182 -0.55 -2.22 9.45
C GLU A 182 0.85 -2.79 9.29
N VAL A 183 1.02 -4.08 9.59
CA VAL A 183 2.24 -4.84 9.32
C VAL A 183 1.86 -6.13 8.60
N ILE A 184 2.30 -6.29 7.37
CA ILE A 184 1.88 -7.36 6.46
C ILE A 184 3.11 -8.07 5.93
N GLU A 185 3.21 -9.39 6.09
CA GLU A 185 4.30 -10.18 5.51
C GLU A 185 4.19 -10.13 3.98
N MET A 186 5.26 -9.74 3.27
CA MET A 186 5.25 -9.66 1.81
C MET A 186 6.40 -10.47 1.19
N PRO A 187 6.22 -11.02 -0.03
CA PRO A 187 7.31 -11.66 -0.74
C PRO A 187 8.39 -10.65 -1.16
N GLU A 188 9.59 -11.15 -1.45
CA GLU A 188 10.64 -10.37 -2.10
C GLU A 188 10.25 -10.06 -3.54
N LEU A 189 9.56 -8.93 -3.72
CA LEU A 189 9.10 -8.45 -5.02
C LEU A 189 10.10 -7.53 -5.71
N PHE A 190 11.21 -7.18 -5.06
CA PHE A 190 12.24 -6.27 -5.56
C PHE A 190 13.56 -7.02 -5.74
N ASP A 191 14.20 -6.82 -6.88
CA ASP A 191 15.47 -7.44 -7.23
C ASP A 191 16.41 -6.34 -7.75
N THR A 192 16.51 -6.16 -9.06
CA THR A 192 17.34 -5.13 -9.68
C THR A 192 16.50 -4.09 -10.44
N ALA A 193 17.05 -2.90 -10.64
CA ALA A 193 16.47 -1.84 -11.46
C ALA A 193 17.53 -1.20 -12.37
N VAL A 194 17.17 -0.91 -13.62
CA VAL A 194 18.07 -0.23 -14.58
C VAL A 194 18.20 1.25 -14.21
N LEU A 195 19.43 1.77 -14.24
CA LEU A 195 19.70 3.19 -14.00
C LEU A 195 19.34 4.03 -15.23
N VAL A 196 18.33 4.90 -15.09
CA VAL A 196 17.93 5.82 -16.15
C VAL A 196 19.09 6.77 -16.49
N GLY A 197 19.38 6.93 -17.78
CA GLY A 197 20.46 7.79 -18.28
C GLY A 197 21.83 7.11 -18.40
N PHE A 198 21.96 5.85 -17.99
CA PHE A 198 23.19 5.06 -18.10
C PHE A 198 22.92 3.75 -18.84
N SER A 199 23.78 3.39 -19.79
CA SER A 199 23.68 2.10 -20.49
C SER A 199 24.22 0.96 -19.61
N ASP A 200 23.48 -0.15 -19.58
CA ASP A 200 23.87 -1.42 -18.95
C ASP A 200 24.25 -1.36 -17.46
N GLN A 201 23.80 -0.33 -16.74
CA GLN A 201 23.99 -0.23 -15.30
C GLN A 201 22.71 -0.58 -14.54
N MET A 202 22.84 -1.38 -13.50
CA MET A 202 21.76 -1.81 -12.62
C MET A 202 22.06 -1.44 -11.16
N ALA A 203 21.02 -1.11 -10.42
CA ALA A 203 21.04 -0.95 -8.98
C ALA A 203 20.33 -2.13 -8.31
N ASP A 204 20.89 -2.63 -7.22
CA ASP A 204 20.24 -3.62 -6.36
C ASP A 204 19.18 -2.94 -5.48
N ALA A 205 17.96 -3.48 -5.50
CA ALA A 205 16.82 -3.04 -4.71
C ALA A 205 16.35 -4.13 -3.72
N LYS A 206 16.97 -5.31 -3.72
CA LYS A 206 16.54 -6.44 -2.89
C LYS A 206 16.72 -6.17 -1.40
N ALA A 207 17.81 -5.53 -1.01
CA ALA A 207 18.06 -5.13 0.38
C ALA A 207 17.48 -3.74 0.72
N ALA A 208 16.83 -3.06 -0.22
CA ALA A 208 16.36 -1.70 -0.02
C ALA A 208 15.11 -1.65 0.87
N ASN A 209 15.05 -0.60 1.69
CA ASN A 209 13.81 -0.13 2.31
C ASN A 209 13.17 0.91 1.37
N LEU A 210 11.90 0.72 1.03
CA LEU A 210 11.23 1.52 0.01
C LEU A 210 10.01 2.20 0.60
N GLN A 211 9.73 3.43 0.16
CA GLN A 211 8.45 4.10 0.38
C GLN A 211 7.63 4.01 -0.90
N SER A 212 6.38 3.52 -0.81
CA SER A 212 5.46 3.55 -1.94
C SER A 212 4.97 4.99 -2.15
N MET A 213 5.40 5.62 -3.24
CA MET A 213 5.00 6.99 -3.58
C MET A 213 3.67 7.02 -4.34
N PHE A 214 3.56 6.18 -5.38
CA PHE A 214 2.38 6.07 -6.24
C PHE A 214 2.17 4.60 -6.64
N ARG A 215 0.91 4.21 -6.80
CA ARG A 215 0.50 2.88 -7.30
C ARG A 215 -0.73 3.03 -8.16
N LEU A 216 -0.56 2.83 -9.47
CA LEU A 216 -1.59 3.15 -10.45
C LEU A 216 -2.04 1.92 -11.25
N ASN A 217 -3.34 1.80 -11.47
CA ASN A 217 -3.94 0.97 -12.49
C ASN A 217 -4.15 1.80 -13.76
N VAL A 218 -3.17 1.76 -14.67
CA VAL A 218 -3.13 2.64 -15.85
C VAL A 218 -4.24 2.29 -16.85
N GLY A 219 -5.13 3.26 -17.11
CA GLY A 219 -6.28 3.08 -17.99
C GLY A 219 -7.42 2.25 -17.39
N GLY A 220 -7.29 1.79 -16.15
CA GLY A 220 -8.30 1.00 -15.45
C GLY A 220 -8.94 1.74 -14.28
N GLN A 221 -9.90 1.08 -13.63
CA GLN A 221 -10.58 1.59 -12.44
C GLN A 221 -9.72 1.42 -11.18
N ASP A 222 -10.10 2.12 -10.10
CA ASP A 222 -9.53 1.89 -8.77
C ASP A 222 -9.74 0.43 -8.33
N ILE A 223 -8.70 -0.17 -7.76
CA ILE A 223 -8.74 -1.52 -7.20
C ILE A 223 -8.58 -1.39 -5.68
N PRO A 224 -9.63 -1.65 -4.88
CA PRO A 224 -9.54 -1.62 -3.43
C PRO A 224 -8.67 -2.77 -2.90
N GLY A 225 -8.19 -2.65 -1.67
CA GLY A 225 -7.29 -3.64 -1.06
C GLY A 225 -7.88 -5.05 -1.02
N SER A 226 -9.20 -5.20 -0.84
CA SER A 226 -9.88 -6.50 -0.87
C SER A 226 -9.80 -7.23 -2.22
N GLN A 227 -9.49 -6.51 -3.29
CA GLN A 227 -9.34 -7.05 -4.66
C GLN A 227 -7.87 -7.14 -5.10
N ASP A 228 -6.92 -6.81 -4.21
CA ASP A 228 -5.49 -6.95 -4.49
C ASP A 228 -5.04 -8.42 -4.47
N SER A 229 -3.96 -8.68 -5.18
CA SER A 229 -3.29 -9.97 -5.24
C SER A 229 -2.38 -10.23 -4.04
N GLY A 230 -2.10 -11.52 -3.78
CA GLY A 230 -1.11 -11.95 -2.80
C GLY A 230 -1.46 -11.65 -1.33
N GLY A 231 -2.69 -11.20 -1.04
CA GLY A 231 -3.09 -10.80 0.31
C GLY A 231 -2.44 -9.51 0.80
N LEU A 232 -1.81 -8.73 -0.08
CA LEU A 232 -1.06 -7.52 0.29
C LEU A 232 -1.95 -6.30 0.55
N THR A 233 -3.24 -6.38 0.18
CA THR A 233 -4.26 -5.35 0.38
C THR A 233 -3.85 -3.95 -0.07
N ARG A 234 -3.06 -3.85 -1.15
CA ARG A 234 -2.64 -2.58 -1.75
C ARG A 234 -3.78 -1.99 -2.55
N THR A 235 -3.98 -0.68 -2.45
CA THR A 235 -4.88 0.04 -3.33
C THR A 235 -4.16 0.45 -4.61
N TRP A 236 -4.79 0.24 -5.76
CA TRP A 236 -4.31 0.73 -7.06
C TRP A 236 -5.28 1.80 -7.55
N TYR A 237 -4.77 2.99 -7.86
CA TYR A 237 -5.61 4.13 -8.26
C TYR A 237 -5.62 4.32 -9.78
N ASN A 238 -6.70 4.84 -10.34
CA ASN A 238 -6.74 5.28 -11.72
C ASN A 238 -5.64 6.33 -12.00
N ASP A 239 -5.05 6.28 -13.19
CA ASP A 239 -3.91 7.12 -13.57
C ASP A 239 -4.27 8.52 -14.07
N ALA A 240 -5.54 8.77 -14.41
CA ALA A 240 -5.96 10.01 -15.07
C ALA A 240 -5.58 11.31 -14.32
N PRO A 241 -5.63 11.37 -12.97
CA PRO A 241 -5.21 12.57 -12.24
C PRO A 241 -3.72 12.94 -12.43
N TYR A 242 -2.90 12.02 -12.94
CA TYR A 242 -1.46 12.19 -13.10
C TYR A 242 -1.05 12.50 -14.55
N ILE A 243 -1.99 12.49 -15.50
CA ILE A 243 -1.69 12.78 -16.91
C ILE A 243 -1.44 14.28 -17.07
N PHE A 244 -0.28 14.61 -17.63
CA PHE A 244 0.14 15.99 -17.90
C PHE A 244 0.05 16.36 -19.39
N SER A 245 0.13 15.38 -20.29
CA SER A 245 -0.02 15.62 -21.72
C SER A 245 -1.43 16.14 -22.05
N ALA A 246 -1.54 17.03 -23.03
CA ALA A 246 -2.83 17.56 -23.48
C ALA A 246 -3.79 16.45 -23.98
N GLY A 247 -3.23 15.40 -24.58
CA GLY A 247 -3.97 14.19 -24.95
C GLY A 247 -4.00 13.18 -23.81
N LEU A 248 -5.19 12.71 -23.46
CA LEU A 248 -5.40 11.62 -22.49
C LEU A 248 -5.12 10.23 -23.08
N GLY A 249 -4.88 10.13 -24.40
CA GLY A 249 -4.79 8.86 -25.11
C GLY A 249 -6.12 8.09 -25.12
N VAL A 250 -6.03 6.77 -25.27
CA VAL A 250 -7.16 5.84 -25.30
C VAL A 250 -6.94 4.75 -24.27
N THR A 251 -7.94 4.53 -23.41
CA THR A 251 -7.96 3.40 -22.47
C THR A 251 -8.41 2.14 -23.19
N LEU A 252 -7.66 1.06 -23.00
CA LEU A 252 -7.98 -0.26 -23.54
C LEU A 252 -8.40 -1.19 -22.40
N GLN A 253 -9.29 -2.12 -22.72
CA GLN A 253 -9.72 -3.17 -21.81
C GLN A 253 -9.71 -4.51 -22.55
N ALA A 254 -9.15 -5.53 -21.93
CA ALA A 254 -9.14 -6.88 -22.45
C ALA A 254 -10.56 -7.44 -22.58
N SER A 255 -10.75 -8.40 -23.49
CA SER A 255 -12.05 -9.06 -23.67
C SER A 255 -12.54 -9.75 -22.38
N ASN A 256 -13.86 -9.89 -22.22
CA ASN A 256 -14.47 -10.39 -20.97
C ASN A 256 -13.92 -11.73 -20.47
N ASN A 257 -13.49 -12.62 -21.38
CA ASN A 257 -12.97 -13.95 -21.05
C ASN A 257 -11.43 -14.02 -21.07
N PHE A 258 -10.76 -12.87 -21.19
CA PHE A 258 -9.30 -12.81 -21.21
C PHE A 258 -8.72 -13.27 -19.87
N ARG A 259 -7.71 -14.14 -19.93
CA ARG A 259 -7.04 -14.70 -18.76
C ARG A 259 -5.57 -14.29 -18.79
N ILE A 260 -5.11 -13.68 -17.71
CA ILE A 260 -3.69 -13.38 -17.55
C ILE A 260 -2.94 -14.69 -17.31
N ASN A 261 -1.97 -14.98 -18.17
CA ASN A 261 -0.99 -16.03 -17.93
C ASN A 261 0.24 -15.42 -17.25
N TYR A 262 0.37 -15.60 -15.94
CA TYR A 262 1.48 -15.08 -15.16
C TYR A 262 2.80 -15.84 -15.38
N GLU A 263 2.75 -17.06 -15.92
CA GLU A 263 3.89 -17.95 -16.03
C GLU A 263 4.68 -18.06 -14.71
N LYS A 264 5.93 -17.55 -14.68
CA LYS A 264 6.81 -17.53 -13.50
C LYS A 264 6.68 -16.26 -12.67
N MET A 265 5.98 -15.23 -13.15
CA MET A 265 5.77 -14.00 -12.41
C MET A 265 4.87 -14.28 -11.20
N PRO A 266 5.30 -13.98 -9.96
CA PRO A 266 4.45 -14.17 -8.80
C PRO A 266 3.15 -13.37 -8.93
N VAL A 267 2.00 -14.00 -8.65
CA VAL A 267 0.69 -13.32 -8.74
C VAL A 267 0.61 -12.12 -7.79
N SER A 268 1.35 -12.13 -6.68
CA SER A 268 1.51 -10.99 -5.77
C SER A 268 2.15 -9.75 -6.39
N THR A 269 2.71 -9.85 -7.60
CA THR A 269 3.31 -8.72 -8.33
C THR A 269 2.28 -7.61 -8.57
N ALA A 270 1.11 -7.95 -9.10
CA ALA A 270 -0.04 -7.07 -9.27
C ALA A 270 -1.31 -7.92 -9.55
N PRO A 271 -2.51 -7.45 -9.21
CA PRO A 271 -3.75 -8.17 -9.51
C PRO A 271 -4.02 -8.21 -11.02
N ALA A 272 -4.77 -9.22 -11.46
CA ALA A 272 -5.03 -9.45 -12.88
C ALA A 272 -5.66 -8.26 -13.59
N ASP A 273 -6.50 -7.49 -12.88
CA ASP A 273 -7.19 -6.35 -13.46
C ASP A 273 -6.24 -5.20 -13.82
N VAL A 274 -5.03 -5.13 -13.22
CA VAL A 274 -3.97 -4.20 -13.67
C VAL A 274 -3.47 -4.57 -15.07
N TYR A 275 -3.41 -5.86 -15.40
CA TYR A 275 -2.93 -6.34 -16.69
C TYR A 275 -4.05 -6.48 -17.73
N LYS A 276 -5.32 -6.27 -17.36
CA LYS A 276 -6.47 -6.28 -18.28
C LYS A 276 -6.86 -4.90 -18.77
N THR A 277 -6.18 -3.86 -18.31
CA THR A 277 -6.42 -2.48 -18.74
C THR A 277 -5.09 -1.81 -19.06
N ALA A 278 -5.12 -0.89 -20.01
CA ALA A 278 -3.95 -0.14 -20.41
C ALA A 278 -4.34 1.26 -20.92
N ARG A 279 -3.36 2.14 -21.05
CA ARG A 279 -3.51 3.41 -21.77
C ARG A 279 -2.53 3.47 -22.93
N THR A 280 -3.04 3.79 -24.11
CA THR A 280 -2.26 3.96 -25.34
C THR A 280 -2.44 5.37 -25.89
N GLN A 281 -1.63 5.77 -26.86
CA GLN A 281 -1.81 7.09 -27.51
C GLN A 281 -3.08 7.13 -28.39
N GLY A 282 -3.49 6.00 -28.94
CA GLY A 282 -4.65 5.86 -29.83
C GLY A 282 -4.28 5.26 -31.19
N PRO A 283 -5.26 5.14 -32.09
CA PRO A 283 -5.09 4.40 -33.35
C PRO A 283 -4.35 5.17 -34.45
N ASP A 284 -4.25 6.51 -34.37
CA ASP A 284 -3.65 7.33 -35.43
C ASP A 284 -2.14 7.47 -35.23
N GLY A 285 -1.37 6.66 -35.96
CA GLY A 285 0.09 6.71 -35.96
C GLY A 285 0.68 8.08 -36.31
N ASN A 286 0.02 8.86 -37.17
CA ASN A 286 0.51 10.18 -37.58
C ASN A 286 0.38 11.23 -36.46
N ILE A 287 -0.56 11.04 -35.54
CA ILE A 287 -0.70 11.85 -34.32
C ILE A 287 0.27 11.34 -33.25
N ASN A 288 0.37 10.02 -33.10
CA ASN A 288 1.20 9.40 -32.05
C ASN A 288 2.67 9.83 -32.15
N ILE A 289 3.25 9.88 -33.35
CA ILE A 289 4.64 10.32 -33.56
C ILE A 289 4.91 11.79 -33.21
N LYS A 290 3.85 12.61 -33.06
CA LYS A 290 3.96 14.06 -32.78
C LYS A 290 3.80 14.40 -31.31
N SER A 291 3.58 13.41 -30.44
CA SER A 291 3.28 13.64 -29.03
C SER A 291 3.84 12.53 -28.15
N ASN A 292 4.04 12.84 -26.87
CA ASN A 292 4.30 11.84 -25.84
C ASN A 292 3.08 11.75 -24.91
N LEU A 293 2.67 10.53 -24.59
CA LEU A 293 1.77 10.30 -23.47
C LEU A 293 2.56 10.46 -22.17
N THR A 294 2.18 11.44 -21.35
CA THR A 294 3.04 11.93 -20.26
C THR A 294 2.30 11.94 -18.94
N TRP A 295 2.93 11.38 -17.90
CA TRP A 295 2.48 11.46 -16.51
C TRP A 295 3.48 12.26 -15.68
N THR A 296 3.00 13.00 -14.69
CA THR A 296 3.82 13.81 -13.78
C THR A 296 3.54 13.43 -12.34
N PHE A 297 4.62 13.31 -11.56
CA PHE A 297 4.59 12.92 -10.15
C PHE A 297 5.41 13.90 -9.31
N GLN A 298 4.83 14.36 -8.20
CA GLN A 298 5.56 15.15 -7.22
C GLN A 298 6.25 14.19 -6.24
N VAL A 299 7.57 14.32 -6.08
CA VAL A 299 8.38 13.46 -5.24
C VAL A 299 9.36 14.29 -4.40
N ASP A 300 9.90 13.69 -3.36
CA ASP A 300 10.93 14.31 -2.54
C ASP A 300 12.26 14.42 -3.30
N THR A 301 13.01 15.49 -3.06
CA THR A 301 14.33 15.63 -3.69
C THR A 301 15.39 14.83 -2.93
N ASN A 302 16.54 14.59 -3.55
CA ASN A 302 17.70 13.88 -2.98
C ASN A 302 17.47 12.39 -2.64
N PHE A 303 16.52 11.73 -3.32
CA PHE A 303 16.32 10.29 -3.26
C PHE A 303 16.43 9.65 -4.64
N THR A 304 16.76 8.35 -4.66
CA THR A 304 16.65 7.50 -5.86
C THR A 304 15.26 6.86 -5.90
N TYR A 305 14.62 6.88 -7.06
CA TYR A 305 13.28 6.33 -7.28
C TYR A 305 13.34 5.12 -8.19
N ILE A 306 12.53 4.10 -7.86
CA ILE A 306 12.31 2.94 -8.72
C ILE A 306 10.95 3.12 -9.40
N MET A 307 10.94 3.22 -10.73
CA MET A 307 9.72 3.18 -11.52
C MET A 307 9.48 1.75 -12.00
N ARG A 308 8.44 1.10 -11.47
CA ARG A 308 7.99 -0.22 -11.93
C ARG A 308 6.84 -0.05 -12.91
N LEU A 309 7.10 -0.30 -14.20
CA LEU A 309 6.09 -0.26 -15.25
C LEU A 309 5.56 -1.68 -15.50
N HIS A 310 4.23 -1.82 -15.49
CA HIS A 310 3.53 -3.08 -15.71
C HIS A 310 2.98 -3.11 -17.14
N PHE A 311 3.26 -4.18 -17.88
CA PHE A 311 2.83 -4.36 -19.27
C PHE A 311 2.19 -5.73 -19.47
N CYS A 312 1.13 -5.76 -20.28
CA CYS A 312 0.51 -6.96 -20.81
C CYS A 312 -0.16 -6.59 -22.14
N GLU A 313 0.14 -7.32 -23.20
CA GLU A 313 -0.57 -7.22 -24.48
C GLU A 313 -1.78 -8.17 -24.44
N PHE A 314 -2.94 -7.74 -24.96
CA PHE A 314 -4.20 -8.50 -24.83
C PHE A 314 -5.12 -8.41 -26.05
#